data_AF-A0A356PDG4-F1
#
_entry.id   AF-A0A356PDG4-F1
#
_cell.length_a   1.000
_cell.length_b   1.000
_cell.length_c   1.000
_cell.angle_alpha   90.00
_cell.angle_beta   90.00
_cell.angle_gamma   90.00
#
_symmetry.space_group_name_H-M   'P 1'
#
loop_
_entity.id
_entity.type
_entity.pdbx_description
1 polymer ?
#
loop_
_entity_poly.entity_id
_entity_poly.type
_entity_poly.pdbx_seq_one_letter_code
_entity_poly.pdbx_strand_id
1 'polypeptide(L)'
;DVHSIAKGDPSKPSVMLKGLPEPFAKRSVEGDLGMRYSSEALVETAGRRLFNYLGWTDDKVAYQLGLCKEDPWRIPQTQEETKFDVAMGRMAVSLAVDRHVGTLEVVYTPFGATYVQHGKDLTQLPVVIGTGGVLLYHPDASEILRGAVFNPEEPTILKPQKAHFYLDKEYILAAMGLLREVAPQVALRMMKKYVIKL
;
A
#
# COMPACT_ATOMS: atom_id res chain seq x y z
N ASP A 1 0.00 7.75 2.26
CA ASP A 1 -0.05 7.38 3.70
C ASP A 1 -0.48 5.96 3.88
N VAL A 2 0.05 5.29 4.91
CA VAL A 2 -0.36 3.94 5.33
C VAL A 2 -0.63 3.95 6.82
N HIS A 3 -1.76 3.37 7.22
CA HIS A 3 -2.15 3.18 8.61
C HIS A 3 -2.24 1.68 8.91
N SER A 4 -1.70 1.24 10.06
CA SER A 4 -1.89 -0.12 10.55
C SER A 4 -2.34 -0.14 12.01
N ILE A 5 -3.26 -1.05 12.30
CA ILE A 5 -3.79 -1.32 13.65
C ILE A 5 -3.47 -2.77 13.98
N ALA A 6 -2.30 -3.00 14.59
CA ALA A 6 -1.80 -4.32 14.94
C ALA A 6 -0.67 -4.20 15.95
N LYS A 7 -0.52 -5.21 16.82
CA LYS A 7 0.69 -5.34 17.68
C LYS A 7 1.94 -5.53 16.83
N GLY A 8 1.83 -6.32 15.75
CA GLY A 8 2.95 -6.60 14.86
C GLY A 8 3.96 -7.60 15.43
N ASP A 9 3.57 -8.38 16.44
CA ASP A 9 4.40 -9.43 17.04
C ASP A 9 4.76 -10.51 16.02
N PRO A 10 5.90 -11.20 16.17
CA PRO A 10 6.29 -12.27 15.25
C PRO A 10 5.22 -13.35 15.08
N SER A 11 4.84 -13.63 13.85
CA SER A 11 3.86 -14.68 13.51
C SER A 11 4.40 -16.11 13.63
N LYS A 12 5.71 -16.29 13.74
CA LYS A 12 6.40 -17.59 13.79
C LYS A 12 7.22 -17.74 15.08
N PRO A 13 7.18 -18.90 15.77
CA PRO A 13 7.85 -19.09 17.07
C PRO A 13 9.38 -18.91 17.08
N SER A 14 10.05 -19.12 15.94
CA SER A 14 11.52 -19.03 15.82
C SER A 14 12.03 -17.66 15.40
N VAL A 15 11.16 -16.66 15.33
CA VAL A 15 11.49 -15.30 14.92
C VAL A 15 11.66 -14.42 16.15
N MET A 16 12.84 -13.82 16.29
CA MET A 16 13.12 -12.86 17.37
C MET A 16 12.81 -11.45 16.91
N LEU A 17 12.05 -10.69 17.69
CA LEU A 17 11.83 -9.27 17.45
C LEU A 17 13.06 -8.47 17.90
N LYS A 18 13.59 -7.61 17.03
CA LYS A 18 14.71 -6.70 17.31
C LYS A 18 14.27 -5.26 17.12
N GLY A 19 14.76 -4.41 18.03
CA GLY A 19 14.44 -2.98 18.06
C GLY A 19 13.37 -2.64 19.10
N LEU A 20 12.89 -1.40 19.04
CA LEU A 20 11.85 -0.92 19.94
C LEU A 20 10.48 -1.46 19.50
N PRO A 21 9.56 -1.73 20.45
CA PRO A 21 8.18 -2.08 20.13
C PRO A 21 7.52 -0.99 19.28
N GLU A 22 6.90 -1.39 18.17
CA GLU A 22 6.12 -0.50 17.32
C GLU A 22 4.77 -0.15 17.98
N PRO A 23 4.24 1.08 17.81
CA PRO A 23 2.98 1.46 18.41
C PRO A 23 1.82 0.68 17.81
N PHE A 24 0.82 0.30 18.61
CA PHE A 24 -0.35 -0.47 18.13
C PHE A 24 -1.03 0.17 16.91
N ALA A 25 -1.24 1.48 16.97
CA ALA A 25 -1.64 2.29 15.83
C ALA A 25 -0.39 2.99 15.24
N LYS A 26 -0.02 2.62 14.01
CA LYS A 26 1.11 3.22 13.27
C LYS A 26 0.59 3.94 12.04
N ARG A 27 1.17 5.10 11.74
CA ARG A 27 0.98 5.85 10.48
C ARG A 27 2.35 6.14 9.87
N SER A 28 2.51 5.86 8.58
CA SER A 28 3.61 6.41 7.77
C SER A 28 3.04 7.33 6.69
N VAL A 29 3.80 8.36 6.35
CA VAL A 29 3.45 9.37 5.34
C VAL A 29 4.50 9.29 4.24
N GLU A 30 4.05 9.22 2.99
CA GLU A 30 4.91 9.08 1.82
C GLU A 30 4.72 10.31 0.93
N GLY A 31 5.68 11.24 0.96
CA GLY A 31 5.61 12.49 0.20
C GLY A 31 6.06 12.35 -1.27
N ASP A 32 6.81 11.30 -1.58
CA ASP A 32 7.46 11.03 -2.86
C ASP A 32 6.70 10.05 -3.76
N LEU A 33 5.62 9.42 -3.28
CA LEU A 33 4.88 8.37 -4.00
C LEU A 33 3.58 8.89 -4.66
N GLY A 34 3.60 10.08 -5.23
CA GLY A 34 2.45 10.69 -5.88
C GLY A 34 2.34 10.31 -7.36
N MET A 35 1.12 10.08 -7.84
CA MET A 35 0.86 9.67 -9.24
C MET A 35 0.90 10.82 -10.26
N ARG A 36 1.09 12.06 -9.79
CA ARG A 36 1.09 13.28 -10.62
C ARG A 36 2.33 14.11 -10.35
N TYR A 37 2.29 14.96 -9.33
CA TYR A 37 3.39 15.88 -8.97
C TYR A 37 4.73 15.19 -8.70
N SER A 38 4.72 13.98 -8.12
CA SER A 38 5.91 13.16 -7.86
C SER A 38 5.95 11.89 -8.71
N SER A 39 5.32 11.91 -9.88
CA SER A 39 5.23 10.75 -10.78
C SER A 39 6.60 10.25 -11.25
N GLU A 40 7.53 11.17 -11.56
CA GLU A 40 8.91 10.82 -11.93
C GLU A 40 9.63 10.07 -10.79
N ALA A 41 9.57 10.58 -9.57
CA ALA A 41 10.19 9.95 -8.39
C ALA A 41 9.57 8.57 -8.08
N LEU A 42 8.26 8.43 -8.26
CA LEU A 42 7.58 7.14 -8.12
C LEU A 42 8.03 6.14 -9.18
N VAL A 43 8.17 6.54 -10.45
CA VAL A 43 8.68 5.66 -11.52
C VAL A 43 10.12 5.27 -11.27
N GLU A 44 10.97 6.21 -10.86
CA GLU A 44 12.37 5.95 -10.51
C GLU A 44 12.48 4.93 -9.37
N THR A 45 11.71 5.13 -8.29
CA THR A 45 11.71 4.25 -7.13
C THR A 45 11.12 2.87 -7.45
N ALA A 46 10.04 2.81 -8.24
CA ALA A 46 9.45 1.55 -8.66
C ALA A 46 10.37 0.77 -9.59
N GLY A 47 11.13 1.48 -10.42
CA GLY A 47 12.10 0.92 -11.35
C GLY A 47 11.52 -0.24 -12.15
N ARG A 48 12.29 -1.34 -12.24
CA ARG A 48 11.93 -2.55 -13.01
C ARG A 48 10.57 -3.15 -12.64
N ARG A 49 10.08 -2.98 -11.41
CA ARG A 49 8.78 -3.53 -11.00
C ARG A 49 7.64 -2.95 -11.84
N LEU A 50 7.71 -1.66 -12.16
CA LEU A 50 6.73 -1.00 -13.01
C LEU A 50 6.80 -1.51 -14.46
N PHE A 51 8.00 -1.56 -15.03
CA PHE A 51 8.22 -2.01 -16.41
C PHE A 51 7.80 -3.47 -16.61
N ASN A 52 8.15 -4.34 -15.66
CA ASN A 52 7.76 -5.75 -15.71
C ASN A 52 6.23 -5.92 -15.62
N TYR A 53 5.55 -5.08 -14.83
CA TYR A 53 4.10 -5.10 -14.71
C TYR A 53 3.40 -4.64 -15.99
N LEU A 54 3.90 -3.56 -16.60
CA LEU A 54 3.30 -2.98 -17.82
C LEU A 54 3.68 -3.73 -19.11
N GLY A 55 4.88 -4.34 -19.14
CA GLY A 55 5.47 -4.89 -20.37
C GLY A 55 5.76 -3.82 -21.43
N TRP A 56 6.05 -2.59 -21.00
CA TRP A 56 6.25 -1.43 -21.88
C TRP A 56 7.72 -1.07 -22.04
N THR A 57 8.04 -0.36 -23.12
CA THR A 57 9.36 0.23 -23.34
C THR A 57 9.53 1.52 -22.53
N ASP A 58 10.79 1.90 -22.30
CA ASP A 58 11.17 3.14 -21.62
C ASP A 58 10.53 4.36 -22.28
N ASP A 59 10.55 4.45 -23.60
CA ASP A 59 9.95 5.55 -24.37
C ASP A 59 8.44 5.69 -24.11
N LYS A 60 7.73 4.56 -23.96
CA LYS A 60 6.29 4.57 -23.73
C LYS A 60 5.95 5.04 -22.32
N VAL A 61 6.74 4.64 -21.32
CA VAL A 61 6.60 5.13 -19.94
C VAL A 61 6.96 6.62 -19.87
N ALA A 62 8.04 7.03 -20.51
CA ALA A 62 8.46 8.43 -20.57
C ALA A 62 7.40 9.32 -21.24
N TYR A 63 6.76 8.84 -22.31
CA TYR A 63 5.64 9.53 -22.94
C TYR A 63 4.47 9.76 -21.96
N GLN A 64 4.05 8.71 -21.24
CA GLN A 64 2.95 8.85 -20.26
C GLN A 64 3.32 9.77 -19.09
N LEU A 65 4.57 9.72 -18.61
CA LEU A 65 5.08 10.67 -17.64
C LEU A 65 5.04 12.12 -18.16
N GLY A 66 5.39 12.32 -19.43
CA GLY A 66 5.28 13.62 -20.10
C GLY A 66 3.86 14.18 -20.03
N LEU A 67 2.84 13.37 -20.31
CA LEU A 67 1.44 13.77 -20.19
C LEU A 67 1.07 14.20 -18.76
N CYS A 68 1.52 13.46 -17.74
CA CYS A 68 1.27 13.82 -16.33
C CYS A 68 1.99 15.11 -15.91
N LYS A 69 3.16 15.39 -16.50
CA LYS A 69 3.96 16.59 -16.20
C LYS A 69 3.38 17.84 -16.84
N GLU A 70 2.89 17.72 -18.07
CA GLU A 70 2.24 18.81 -18.79
C GLU A 70 0.91 19.20 -18.16
N ASP A 71 0.12 18.21 -17.72
CA ASP A 71 -1.16 18.44 -17.04
C ASP A 71 -1.34 17.48 -15.84
N PRO A 72 -1.01 17.94 -14.60
CA PRO A 72 -1.22 17.16 -13.38
C PRO A 72 -2.68 16.80 -13.09
N TRP A 73 -3.64 17.51 -13.69
CA TRP A 73 -5.08 17.28 -13.52
C TRP A 73 -5.65 16.32 -14.56
N ARG A 74 -4.80 15.85 -15.49
CA ARG A 74 -5.20 14.90 -16.52
C ARG A 74 -5.79 13.64 -15.90
N ILE A 75 -7.01 13.35 -16.33
CA ILE A 75 -7.66 12.06 -16.14
C ILE A 75 -7.37 11.16 -17.35
N PRO A 76 -7.19 9.84 -17.15
CA PRO A 76 -6.97 8.92 -18.26
C PRO A 76 -8.04 9.01 -19.34
N GLN A 77 -7.63 9.23 -20.59
CA GLN A 77 -8.54 9.29 -21.73
C GLN A 77 -8.53 8.02 -22.59
N THR A 78 -7.46 7.22 -22.48
CA THR A 78 -7.25 6.01 -23.26
C THR A 78 -7.06 4.81 -22.35
N GLN A 79 -7.29 3.60 -22.87
CA GLN A 79 -7.02 2.36 -22.12
C GLN A 79 -5.55 2.25 -21.71
N GLU A 80 -4.62 2.83 -22.48
CA GLU A 80 -3.21 2.84 -22.12
C GLU A 80 -2.94 3.75 -20.93
N GLU A 81 -3.47 4.98 -20.95
CA GLU A 81 -3.39 5.89 -19.80
C GLU A 81 -4.02 5.26 -18.55
N THR A 82 -5.16 4.56 -18.69
CA THR A 82 -5.79 3.85 -17.58
C THR A 82 -4.88 2.76 -17.03
N LYS A 83 -4.26 1.94 -17.89
CA LYS A 83 -3.29 0.91 -17.47
C LYS A 83 -2.08 1.52 -16.77
N PHE A 84 -1.58 2.66 -17.25
CA PHE A 84 -0.49 3.37 -16.61
C PHE A 84 -0.88 3.85 -15.21
N ASP A 85 -2.07 4.43 -15.05
CA ASP A 85 -2.59 4.87 -13.75
C ASP A 85 -2.75 3.70 -12.76
N VAL A 86 -3.28 2.55 -13.21
CA VAL A 86 -3.36 1.34 -12.37
C VAL A 86 -1.96 0.90 -11.92
N ALA A 87 -1.01 0.86 -12.84
CA ALA A 87 0.35 0.44 -12.54
C ALA A 87 1.03 1.40 -11.55
N MET A 88 0.91 2.70 -11.77
CA MET A 88 1.41 3.75 -10.88
C MET A 88 0.79 3.65 -9.49
N GLY A 89 -0.54 3.53 -9.42
CA GLY A 89 -1.25 3.35 -8.15
C GLY A 89 -0.80 2.09 -7.41
N ARG A 90 -0.67 0.96 -8.13
CA ARG A 90 -0.21 -0.31 -7.55
C ARG A 90 1.21 -0.19 -7.00
N MET A 91 2.12 0.46 -7.74
CA MET A 91 3.50 0.69 -7.29
C MET A 91 3.54 1.61 -6.07
N ALA A 92 2.76 2.69 -6.07
CA ALA A 92 2.65 3.60 -4.93
C ALA A 92 2.17 2.86 -3.67
N VAL A 93 1.11 2.06 -3.79
CA VAL A 93 0.63 1.21 -2.68
C VAL A 93 1.72 0.24 -2.23
N SER A 94 2.39 -0.42 -3.17
CA SER A 94 3.38 -1.42 -2.82
C SER A 94 4.58 -0.85 -2.09
N LEU A 95 5.15 0.23 -2.61
CA LEU A 95 6.29 0.94 -2.00
C LEU A 95 5.93 1.55 -0.65
N ALA A 96 4.74 2.16 -0.54
CA ALA A 96 4.27 2.72 0.71
C ALA A 96 4.11 1.63 1.79
N VAL A 97 3.61 0.45 1.40
CA VAL A 97 3.48 -0.68 2.32
C VAL A 97 4.84 -1.31 2.62
N ASP A 98 5.74 -1.44 1.63
CA ASP A 98 7.13 -1.90 1.83
C ASP A 98 7.84 -1.11 2.93
N ARG A 99 7.71 0.23 2.90
CA ARG A 99 8.28 1.14 3.89
C ARG A 99 7.54 1.14 5.24
N HIS A 100 6.28 0.70 5.27
CA HIS A 100 5.46 0.70 6.48
C HIS A 100 5.63 -0.57 7.32
N VAL A 101 5.73 -1.72 6.66
CA VAL A 101 5.81 -3.03 7.32
C VAL A 101 7.21 -3.32 7.84
N GLY A 102 7.28 -4.34 8.68
CA GLY A 102 8.54 -4.89 9.13
C GLY A 102 9.22 -5.77 8.08
N THR A 103 10.47 -6.09 8.35
CA THR A 103 11.30 -6.95 7.51
C THR A 103 11.87 -8.12 8.32
N LEU A 104 12.19 -9.21 7.63
CA LEU A 104 12.82 -10.39 8.17
C LEU A 104 14.27 -10.46 7.70
N GLU A 105 15.19 -10.46 8.64
CA GLU A 105 16.62 -10.64 8.43
C GLU A 105 17.01 -12.09 8.77
N VAL A 106 17.80 -12.74 7.91
CA VAL A 106 18.35 -14.07 8.20
C VAL A 106 19.72 -13.90 8.84
N VAL A 107 19.87 -14.40 10.07
CA VAL A 107 21.12 -14.37 10.82
C VAL A 107 21.67 -15.78 10.95
N TYR A 108 22.91 -15.99 10.51
CA TYR A 108 23.57 -17.29 10.61
C TYR A 108 24.37 -17.36 11.92
N THR A 109 24.04 -18.36 12.74
CA THR A 109 24.71 -18.64 14.02
C THR A 109 25.44 -19.99 13.94
N PRO A 110 26.34 -20.30 14.89
CA PRO A 110 26.95 -21.64 14.97
C PRO A 110 25.93 -22.80 15.11
N PHE A 111 24.69 -22.51 15.52
CA PHE A 111 23.61 -23.48 15.66
C PHE A 111 22.64 -23.51 14.46
N GLY A 112 22.94 -22.77 13.38
CA GLY A 112 22.12 -22.68 12.18
C GLY A 112 21.54 -21.29 11.93
N ALA A 113 20.63 -21.20 10.95
CA ALA A 113 19.97 -19.96 10.58
C ALA A 113 18.84 -19.62 11.58
N THR A 114 18.84 -18.39 12.09
CA THR A 114 17.75 -17.80 12.84
C THR A 114 17.18 -16.60 12.09
N TYR A 115 15.94 -16.23 12.40
CA TYR A 115 15.26 -15.13 11.75
C TYR A 115 15.02 -14.01 12.74
N VAL A 116 15.36 -12.79 12.34
CA VAL A 116 15.19 -11.59 13.15
C VAL A 116 14.20 -10.69 12.45
N GLN A 117 13.12 -10.37 13.13
CA GLN A 117 12.14 -9.40 12.67
C GLN A 117 12.54 -8.00 13.12
N HIS A 118 12.45 -7.04 12.20
CA HIS A 118 12.49 -5.61 12.46
C HIS A 118 11.13 -5.00 12.13
N GLY A 119 10.63 -4.08 12.95
CA GLY A 119 9.33 -3.45 12.72
C GLY A 119 8.14 -4.41 12.89
N LYS A 120 7.00 -4.09 12.24
CA LYS A 120 5.73 -4.81 12.42
C LYS A 120 5.56 -5.98 11.46
N ASP A 121 5.26 -7.16 12.00
CA ASP A 121 4.72 -8.25 11.20
C ASP A 121 3.23 -7.99 10.88
N LEU A 122 2.93 -7.67 9.63
CA LEU A 122 1.56 -7.48 9.15
C LEU A 122 1.05 -8.66 8.33
N THR A 123 1.79 -9.77 8.25
CA THR A 123 1.44 -10.93 7.41
C THR A 123 0.07 -11.53 7.72
N GLN A 124 -0.33 -11.49 8.98
CA GLN A 124 -1.59 -12.04 9.49
C GLN A 124 -2.76 -11.04 9.46
N LEU A 125 -2.55 -9.80 8.98
CA LEU A 125 -3.66 -8.85 8.88
C LEU A 125 -4.70 -9.33 7.84
N PRO A 126 -5.98 -9.49 8.25
CA PRO A 126 -7.00 -10.07 7.39
C PRO A 126 -7.68 -9.06 6.46
N VAL A 127 -7.38 -7.77 6.60
CA VAL A 127 -8.10 -6.67 5.95
C VAL A 127 -7.14 -5.57 5.53
N VAL A 128 -7.30 -5.11 4.30
CA VAL A 128 -6.70 -3.87 3.77
C VAL A 128 -7.83 -2.98 3.26
N ILE A 129 -7.85 -1.72 3.69
CA ILE A 129 -8.87 -0.74 3.29
C ILE A 129 -8.20 0.32 2.42
N GLY A 130 -8.67 0.45 1.18
CA GLY A 130 -8.35 1.55 0.29
C GLY A 130 -9.22 2.77 0.58
N THR A 131 -8.63 3.97 0.57
CA THR A 131 -9.36 5.23 0.75
C THR A 131 -8.68 6.34 -0.03
N GLY A 132 -9.45 7.13 -0.78
CA GLY A 132 -8.95 8.32 -1.48
C GLY A 132 -8.24 8.06 -2.81
N GLY A 133 -7.93 9.16 -3.50
CA GLY A 133 -7.09 9.18 -4.70
C GLY A 133 -7.61 8.30 -5.84
N VAL A 134 -6.69 7.61 -6.52
CA VAL A 134 -6.99 6.74 -7.66
C VAL A 134 -7.98 5.62 -7.31
N LEU A 135 -8.07 5.22 -6.04
CA LEU A 135 -8.92 4.10 -5.61
C LEU A 135 -10.42 4.41 -5.68
N LEU A 136 -10.82 5.68 -5.57
CA LEU A 136 -12.24 6.08 -5.52
C LEU A 136 -12.95 5.94 -6.86
N TYR A 137 -12.25 6.25 -7.95
CA TYR A 137 -12.85 6.43 -9.27
C TYR A 137 -12.37 5.39 -10.29
N HIS A 138 -11.50 4.47 -9.88
CA HIS A 138 -10.94 3.47 -10.77
C HIS A 138 -11.69 2.13 -10.65
N PRO A 139 -12.18 1.55 -11.76
CA PRO A 139 -12.89 0.26 -11.73
C PRO A 139 -12.03 -0.86 -11.15
N ASP A 140 -10.72 -0.82 -11.37
CA ASP A 140 -9.76 -1.82 -10.91
C ASP A 140 -9.10 -1.50 -9.56
N ALA A 141 -9.82 -0.86 -8.62
CA ALA A 141 -9.28 -0.54 -7.28
C ALA A 141 -8.70 -1.78 -6.56
N SER A 142 -9.28 -2.96 -6.78
CA SER A 142 -8.76 -4.24 -6.24
C SER A 142 -7.35 -4.57 -6.79
N GLU A 143 -7.10 -4.31 -8.07
CA GLU A 143 -5.80 -4.56 -8.70
C GLU A 143 -4.71 -3.60 -8.19
N ILE A 144 -5.09 -2.36 -7.87
CA ILE A 144 -4.21 -1.38 -7.22
C ILE A 144 -3.88 -1.85 -5.80
N LEU A 145 -4.88 -2.25 -5.01
CA LEU A 145 -4.70 -2.70 -3.63
C LEU A 145 -3.90 -3.99 -3.50
N ARG A 146 -3.83 -4.81 -4.54
CA ARG A 146 -2.91 -5.96 -4.59
C ARG A 146 -1.44 -5.56 -4.43
N GLY A 147 -1.07 -4.30 -4.65
CA GLY A 147 0.26 -3.80 -4.27
C GLY A 147 0.58 -3.98 -2.77
N ALA A 148 -0.44 -3.99 -1.91
CA ALA A 148 -0.29 -4.06 -0.46
C ALA A 148 -0.02 -5.48 0.07
N VAL A 149 -0.20 -6.52 -0.75
CA VAL A 149 -0.07 -7.91 -0.28
C VAL A 149 1.32 -8.47 -0.52
N PHE A 150 1.62 -9.56 0.18
CA PHE A 150 2.89 -10.28 0.10
C PHE A 150 3.32 -10.61 -1.32
N ASN A 151 4.60 -10.33 -1.61
CA ASN A 151 5.26 -10.67 -2.85
C ASN A 151 6.22 -11.85 -2.61
N PRO A 152 6.01 -13.02 -3.25
CA PRO A 152 6.92 -14.16 -3.12
C PRO A 152 8.36 -13.88 -3.57
N GLU A 153 8.57 -12.89 -4.44
CA GLU A 153 9.92 -12.46 -4.88
C GLU A 153 10.66 -11.68 -3.79
N GLU A 154 9.94 -11.15 -2.79
CA GLU A 154 10.48 -10.36 -1.68
C GLU A 154 10.03 -10.98 -0.34
N PRO A 155 10.42 -12.23 -0.03
CA PRO A 155 9.87 -13.00 1.09
C PRO A 155 10.25 -12.44 2.46
N THR A 156 11.22 -11.53 2.50
CA THR A 156 11.69 -10.85 3.70
C THR A 156 10.79 -9.67 4.10
N ILE A 157 9.84 -9.23 3.27
CA ILE A 157 8.97 -8.11 3.58
C ILE A 157 7.65 -8.62 4.17
N LEU A 158 7.30 -8.18 5.38
CA LEU A 158 6.21 -8.75 6.19
C LEU A 158 4.83 -8.15 5.86
N LYS A 159 4.48 -8.13 4.56
CA LYS A 159 3.18 -7.68 4.07
C LYS A 159 2.04 -8.66 4.36
N PRO A 160 0.78 -8.20 4.47
CA PRO A 160 -0.39 -9.06 4.55
C PRO A 160 -0.43 -10.15 3.47
N GLN A 161 -0.69 -11.40 3.86
CA GLN A 161 -0.70 -12.54 2.92
C GLN A 161 -2.10 -12.89 2.41
N LYS A 162 -3.09 -12.89 3.29
CA LYS A 162 -4.47 -13.31 2.99
C LYS A 162 -5.48 -12.23 3.38
N ALA A 163 -5.23 -11.01 2.91
CA ALA A 163 -6.09 -9.87 3.21
C ALA A 163 -7.30 -9.80 2.27
N HIS A 164 -8.46 -9.49 2.83
CA HIS A 164 -9.63 -9.05 2.07
C HIS A 164 -9.53 -7.55 1.81
N PHE A 165 -9.89 -7.15 0.60
CA PHE A 165 -9.91 -5.73 0.23
C PHE A 165 -11.26 -5.10 0.49
N TYR A 166 -11.20 -3.90 1.02
CA TYR A 166 -12.34 -3.02 1.21
C TYR A 166 -12.00 -1.65 0.63
N LEU A 167 -13.04 -0.92 0.23
CA LEU A 167 -12.92 0.42 -0.31
C LEU A 167 -13.83 1.37 0.46
N ASP A 168 -13.26 2.47 0.94
CA ASP A 168 -14.00 3.65 1.40
C ASP A 168 -14.56 4.39 0.20
N LYS A 169 -15.74 3.96 -0.26
CA LYS A 169 -16.33 4.37 -1.55
C LYS A 169 -16.59 5.87 -1.65
N GLU A 170 -16.94 6.50 -0.54
CA GLU A 170 -17.36 7.91 -0.50
C GLU A 170 -16.32 8.79 0.20
N TYR A 171 -15.11 8.26 0.42
CA TYR A 171 -14.00 8.96 1.09
C TYR A 171 -14.36 9.53 2.48
N ILE A 172 -15.12 8.77 3.27
CA ILE A 172 -15.70 9.27 4.52
C ILE A 172 -14.84 8.97 5.75
N LEU A 173 -13.82 8.12 5.67
CA LEU A 173 -13.12 7.64 6.87
C LEU A 173 -12.52 8.78 7.72
N ALA A 174 -11.96 9.81 7.08
CA ALA A 174 -11.42 10.97 7.78
C ALA A 174 -12.52 11.74 8.54
N ALA A 175 -13.65 12.01 7.87
CA ALA A 175 -14.80 12.67 8.48
C ALA A 175 -15.42 11.84 9.61
N MET A 176 -15.46 10.50 9.46
CA MET A 176 -15.92 9.60 10.51
C MET A 176 -14.99 9.58 11.72
N GLY A 177 -13.69 9.80 11.50
CA GLY A 177 -12.70 10.03 12.55
C GLY A 177 -13.07 11.21 13.45
N LEU A 178 -13.56 12.31 12.87
CA LEU A 178 -14.04 13.48 13.62
C LEU A 178 -15.41 13.22 14.25
N LEU A 179 -16.36 12.65 13.50
CA LEU A 179 -17.72 12.39 13.99
C LEU A 179 -17.74 11.48 15.21
N ARG A 180 -16.77 10.57 15.34
CA ARG A 180 -16.71 9.62 16.46
C ARG A 180 -16.58 10.32 17.83
N GLU A 181 -16.05 11.55 17.87
CA GLU A 181 -15.85 12.28 19.13
C GLU A 181 -17.18 12.66 19.78
N VAL A 182 -18.22 12.87 18.98
CA VAL A 182 -19.56 13.28 19.44
C VAL A 182 -20.61 12.19 19.26
N ALA A 183 -20.49 11.34 18.23
CA ALA A 183 -21.48 10.33 17.87
C ALA A 183 -20.83 9.01 17.38
N PRO A 184 -20.15 8.25 18.26
CA PRO A 184 -19.35 7.08 17.88
C PRO A 184 -20.17 5.97 17.19
N GLN A 185 -21.40 5.71 17.65
CA GLN A 185 -22.26 4.69 17.05
C GLN A 185 -22.73 5.07 15.65
N VAL A 186 -22.98 6.37 15.41
CA VAL A 186 -23.36 6.89 14.09
C VAL A 186 -22.17 6.78 13.14
N ALA A 187 -20.97 7.21 13.58
CA ALA A 187 -19.75 7.07 12.81
C ALA A 187 -19.47 5.61 12.41
N LEU A 188 -19.59 4.67 13.35
CA LEU A 188 -19.40 3.24 13.06
C LEU A 188 -20.44 2.71 12.05
N ARG A 189 -21.71 3.08 12.20
CA ARG A 189 -22.77 2.68 11.27
C ARG A 189 -22.51 3.22 9.86
N MET A 190 -22.07 4.46 9.74
CA MET A 190 -21.70 5.08 8.46
C MET A 190 -20.50 4.36 7.83
N MET A 191 -19.42 4.13 8.59
CA MET A 191 -18.26 3.38 8.10
C MET A 191 -18.66 2.00 7.58
N LYS A 192 -19.47 1.23 8.32
CA LYS A 192 -19.95 -0.09 7.88
C LYS A 192 -20.82 -0.04 6.61
N LYS A 193 -21.49 1.07 6.34
CA LYS A 193 -22.34 1.24 5.14
C LYS A 193 -21.53 1.59 3.90
N TYR A 194 -20.50 2.42 4.04
CA TYR A 194 -19.77 3.00 2.90
C TYR A 194 -18.39 2.37 2.67
N VAL A 195 -17.85 1.63 3.64
CA VAL A 195 -16.69 0.77 3.44
C VAL A 195 -17.19 -0.57 2.90
N ILE A 196 -17.10 -0.73 1.59
CA ILE A 196 -17.61 -1.90 0.88
C ILE A 196 -16.50 -2.92 0.64
N LYS A 197 -16.84 -4.20 0.61
CA LYS A 197 -15.91 -5.27 0.21
C LYS A 197 -15.73 -5.24 -1.32
N LEU A 198 -14.50 -5.36 -1.78
CA LEU A 198 -14.14 -5.52 -3.21
C LEU A 198 -14.06 -6.98 -3.61
#